data_AF-A0A952FT36-F1
#
_entry.id   AF-A0A952FT36-F1
#
_cell.length_a   1.000
_cell.length_b   1.000
_cell.length_c   1.000
_cell.angle_alpha   90.00
_cell.angle_beta   90.00
_cell.angle_gamma   90.00
#
_symmetry.space_group_name_H-M   'P 1'
#
loop_
_entity.id
_entity.type
_entity.pdbx_description
1 polymer ?
#
loop_
_entity_poly.entity_id
_entity_poly.type
_entity_poly.pdbx_seq_one_letter_code
_entity_poly.pdbx_strand_id
1 'polypeptide(L)'
;MSDGCWVQFWDDEDCRGATKRFDAEGGSRSVNNLDDYLQSDGDKEGNEPDSLETGSRSWLVVYKDDNYEGGSASFGPNSQINDLDKYGVGGNISSFKLYDTRPSWFVDSAKGNPTTIETDDGIVNAQTVNNYFRTVVAAAFNLIPEVGGAIGTLIGGLWPDAKNRDQTWACYQNYLNQAIAGVYWQLTYESLNDILKSLYNAADGYVKTPNSDHEFKKQSFLNLYDLVNNTESFFVDESAPEKRYSFLVPYASLRLATLRENLQHYDYYYGSEPSDELRRMLTKEIQDSITLYQKLLSDARNRIVNTRKQQIVIESARSPYPYRVVDLYNGYAQGASSRDDATYIQEMYTDKVINQLAFTLDVHNAIGQLWVYFDPDRIVPDPLPLPTLSYAIGPFGWYQKVERFVQMTESGRVTEVALWTGDLVDSLELYIDGVGQGRVGGDGDGGYKALNLAQDERIVAANGYATGLINALGFTASNGKSIYGGKDGGYEKDRFDVQPLEGSVDTRLVGLTGFAGVKPGDPTNWDNLKAITFHWKCELSLDQVKGGAEG
;
A
#
# COMPACT_ATOMS: atom_id res chain seq x y z
N MET A 1 25.67 -14.64 -6.48
CA MET A 1 24.58 -13.88 -7.12
C MET A 1 24.21 -12.78 -6.15
N SER A 2 24.13 -11.54 -6.61
CA SER A 2 23.74 -10.40 -5.78
C SER A 2 22.22 -10.39 -5.67
N ASP A 3 21.68 -11.13 -4.70
CA ASP A 3 20.23 -11.22 -4.50
C ASP A 3 19.63 -9.80 -4.37
N GLY A 4 18.84 -9.42 -5.38
CA GLY A 4 18.02 -8.20 -5.39
C GLY A 4 18.56 -6.97 -6.11
N CYS A 5 19.85 -6.86 -6.48
CA CYS A 5 20.36 -5.69 -7.23
C CYS A 5 20.59 -6.03 -8.71
N TRP A 6 19.57 -5.76 -9.53
CA TRP A 6 19.57 -5.99 -10.97
C TRP A 6 18.70 -4.97 -11.72
N VAL A 7 18.93 -4.81 -13.02
CA VAL A 7 18.01 -4.12 -13.95
C VAL A 7 17.78 -5.01 -15.15
N GLN A 8 16.57 -5.01 -15.68
CA GLN A 8 16.24 -5.66 -16.93
C GLN A 8 15.62 -4.62 -17.88
N PHE A 9 16.07 -4.63 -19.12
CA PHE A 9 15.61 -3.75 -20.19
C PHE A 9 14.88 -4.59 -21.25
N TRP A 10 13.92 -3.98 -21.92
CA TRP A 10 13.11 -4.56 -22.98
C TRP A 10 13.02 -3.58 -24.15
N ASP A 11 13.05 -4.13 -25.36
CA ASP A 11 12.95 -3.40 -26.63
C ASP A 11 11.55 -2.80 -26.88
N ASP A 12 10.48 -3.43 -26.39
CA ASP A 12 9.10 -2.95 -26.55
C ASP A 12 8.53 -2.33 -25.26
N GLU A 13 7.44 -1.57 -25.40
CA GLU A 13 6.59 -1.14 -24.28
C GLU A 13 5.99 -2.34 -23.50
N ASP A 14 5.54 -2.09 -22.26
CA ASP A 14 4.91 -3.05 -21.35
C ASP A 14 5.78 -4.28 -21.00
N CYS A 15 7.12 -4.14 -21.00
CA CYS A 15 8.07 -5.20 -20.67
C CYS A 15 7.94 -6.44 -21.57
N ARG A 16 7.82 -6.19 -22.89
CA ARG A 16 7.67 -7.23 -23.92
C ARG A 16 8.87 -7.26 -24.85
N GLY A 17 8.90 -8.27 -25.71
CA GLY A 17 9.92 -8.41 -26.75
C GLY A 17 11.27 -8.91 -26.22
N ALA A 18 12.35 -8.56 -26.93
CA ALA A 18 13.70 -8.95 -26.59
C ALA A 18 14.19 -8.24 -25.33
N THR A 19 14.99 -8.94 -24.51
CA THR A 19 15.35 -8.44 -23.19
C THR A 19 16.79 -8.71 -22.81
N LYS A 20 17.33 -7.84 -21.94
CA LYS A 20 18.62 -8.04 -21.28
C LYS A 20 18.57 -7.66 -19.82
N ARG A 21 18.99 -8.62 -18.98
CA ARG A 21 19.21 -8.43 -17.56
C ARG A 21 20.68 -8.16 -17.22
N PHE A 22 20.88 -7.25 -16.29
CA PHE A 22 22.17 -6.86 -15.72
C PHE A 22 22.11 -6.94 -14.19
N ASP A 23 22.84 -7.89 -13.60
CA ASP A 23 22.98 -8.01 -12.15
C ASP A 23 24.23 -7.28 -11.64
N ALA A 24 24.15 -6.62 -10.49
CA ALA A 24 25.25 -5.87 -9.89
C ALA A 24 26.16 -6.74 -9.02
N GLU A 25 27.21 -7.28 -9.62
CA GLU A 25 28.26 -8.01 -8.91
C GLU A 25 29.06 -7.04 -8.01
N GLY A 26 28.87 -7.14 -6.69
CA GLY A 26 29.58 -6.30 -5.71
C GLY A 26 28.88 -4.98 -5.34
N GLY A 27 27.55 -4.92 -5.48
CA GLY A 27 26.73 -3.82 -4.97
C GLY A 27 26.61 -2.61 -5.89
N SER A 28 27.34 -2.58 -7.01
CA SER A 28 27.09 -1.61 -8.07
C SER A 28 27.45 -2.20 -9.43
N ARG A 29 26.85 -1.66 -10.49
CA ARG A 29 27.19 -1.97 -11.86
C ARG A 29 27.09 -0.72 -12.69
N SER A 30 28.08 -0.50 -13.53
CA SER A 30 28.09 0.65 -14.44
C SER A 30 28.34 0.11 -15.84
N VAL A 31 27.44 0.43 -16.77
CA VAL A 31 27.54 0.05 -18.17
C VAL A 31 27.70 1.34 -18.97
N ASN A 32 28.89 1.52 -19.55
CA ASN A 32 29.26 2.74 -20.29
C ASN A 32 28.57 2.83 -21.66
N ASN A 33 28.24 1.70 -22.27
CA ASN A 33 27.57 1.60 -23.56
C ASN A 33 26.77 0.27 -23.59
N LEU A 34 25.46 0.34 -23.84
CA LEU A 34 24.55 -0.80 -23.92
C LEU A 34 24.74 -1.62 -25.21
N ASP A 35 25.24 -1.02 -26.29
CA ASP A 35 25.56 -1.70 -27.56
C ASP A 35 26.66 -2.76 -27.44
N ASP A 36 27.36 -2.80 -26.31
CA ASP A 36 28.32 -3.84 -25.96
C ASP A 36 27.64 -5.16 -25.56
N TYR A 37 26.32 -5.18 -25.40
CA TYR A 37 25.55 -6.31 -24.89
C TYR A 37 24.49 -6.77 -25.89
N LEU A 38 24.31 -8.09 -25.97
CA LEU A 38 23.27 -8.73 -26.78
C LEU A 38 22.03 -9.04 -25.94
N GLN A 39 20.86 -8.78 -26.51
CA GLN A 39 19.53 -9.17 -26.03
C GLN A 39 19.28 -10.67 -26.24
N SER A 40 18.11 -11.13 -25.75
CA SER A 40 17.67 -12.52 -25.82
C SER A 40 17.47 -13.07 -27.24
N ASP A 41 17.22 -12.21 -28.21
CA ASP A 41 17.06 -12.55 -29.63
C ASP A 41 18.38 -12.55 -30.42
N GLY A 42 19.46 -12.09 -29.81
CA GLY A 42 20.80 -12.00 -30.40
C GLY A 42 21.11 -10.66 -31.05
N ASP A 43 20.18 -9.71 -31.07
CA ASP A 43 20.44 -8.33 -31.45
C ASP A 43 21.12 -7.58 -30.30
N LYS A 44 21.75 -6.45 -30.62
CA LYS A 44 22.37 -5.61 -29.59
C LYS A 44 21.29 -4.83 -28.87
N GLU A 45 21.45 -4.65 -27.55
CA GLU A 45 20.53 -3.83 -26.74
C GLU A 45 20.31 -2.44 -27.34
N GLY A 46 21.33 -1.89 -28.00
CA GLY A 46 21.13 -1.03 -29.16
C GLY A 46 20.20 0.15 -28.94
N ASN A 47 20.53 1.12 -28.09
CA ASN A 47 19.81 2.40 -27.85
C ASN A 47 18.27 2.39 -27.64
N GLU A 48 17.54 1.30 -27.84
CA GLU A 48 16.09 1.28 -27.91
C GLU A 48 15.41 0.49 -26.77
N PRO A 49 15.86 0.54 -25.49
CA PRO A 49 14.98 0.13 -24.42
C PRO A 49 13.75 1.04 -24.34
N ASP A 50 12.56 0.47 -24.53
CA ASP A 50 11.28 1.16 -24.40
C ASP A 50 10.62 0.90 -23.04
N SER A 51 11.01 -0.19 -22.37
CA SER A 51 10.59 -0.45 -21.00
C SER A 51 11.69 -1.08 -20.14
N LEU A 52 11.53 -0.99 -18.81
CA LEU A 52 12.49 -1.57 -17.87
C LEU A 52 11.84 -2.03 -16.56
N GLU A 53 12.60 -2.88 -15.86
CA GLU A 53 12.33 -3.33 -14.51
C GLU A 53 13.61 -3.27 -13.67
N THR A 54 13.46 -2.95 -12.39
CA THR A 54 14.58 -2.95 -11.44
C THR A 54 14.34 -3.94 -10.32
N GLY A 55 15.41 -4.54 -9.80
CA GLY A 55 15.36 -5.42 -8.64
C GLY A 55 15.07 -4.69 -7.32
N SER A 56 14.82 -5.49 -6.28
CA SER A 56 14.44 -5.05 -4.94
C SER A 56 15.44 -4.19 -4.18
N ARG A 57 16.68 -4.09 -4.67
CA ARG A 57 17.77 -3.27 -4.12
C ARG A 57 18.30 -2.25 -5.12
N SER A 58 17.68 -2.14 -6.29
CA SER A 58 18.24 -1.45 -7.43
C SER A 58 17.92 0.04 -7.43
N TRP A 59 18.96 0.86 -7.43
CA TRP A 59 18.88 2.29 -7.68
C TRP A 59 19.53 2.55 -9.03
N LEU A 60 18.70 2.72 -10.04
CA LEU A 60 19.12 2.83 -11.43
C LEU A 60 19.14 4.29 -11.86
N VAL A 61 20.21 4.70 -12.53
CA VAL A 61 20.24 5.94 -13.31
C VAL A 61 20.55 5.55 -14.75
N VAL A 62 19.64 5.89 -15.65
CA VAL A 62 19.82 5.70 -17.10
C VAL A 62 20.19 7.01 -17.75
N TYR A 63 20.96 6.94 -18.83
CA TYR A 63 21.53 8.08 -19.53
C TYR A 63 21.32 7.90 -21.02
N LYS A 64 21.02 9.02 -21.68
CA LYS A 64 20.72 9.03 -23.11
C LYS A 64 21.90 8.77 -24.02
N ASP A 65 23.08 9.12 -23.54
CA ASP A 65 24.31 8.99 -24.31
C ASP A 65 25.27 8.03 -23.59
N ASP A 66 26.27 7.55 -24.33
CA ASP A 66 27.36 6.75 -23.80
C ASP A 66 28.10 7.48 -22.66
N ASN A 67 28.79 6.71 -21.83
CA ASN A 67 29.65 7.22 -20.75
C ASN A 67 28.91 8.12 -19.75
N TYR A 68 27.62 7.87 -19.54
CA TYR A 68 26.77 8.55 -18.55
C TYR A 68 26.52 10.03 -18.86
N GLU A 69 26.41 10.37 -20.14
CA GLU A 69 26.14 11.71 -20.63
C GLU A 69 24.67 11.90 -21.09
N GLY A 70 24.32 13.12 -21.46
CA GLY A 70 22.99 13.43 -22.00
C GLY A 70 21.88 13.58 -20.97
N GLY A 71 20.64 13.46 -21.45
CA GLY A 71 19.45 13.40 -20.59
C GLY A 71 19.49 12.17 -19.70
N SER A 72 18.97 12.26 -18.48
CA SER A 72 18.94 11.13 -17.56
C SER A 72 17.61 11.01 -16.85
N ALA A 73 17.29 9.78 -16.47
CA ALA A 73 16.19 9.43 -15.58
C ALA A 73 16.71 8.47 -14.52
N SER A 74 16.12 8.50 -13.34
CA SER A 74 16.51 7.65 -12.22
C SER A 74 15.30 6.87 -11.74
N PHE A 75 15.48 5.58 -11.47
CA PHE A 75 14.42 4.65 -11.09
C PHE A 75 14.84 3.90 -9.83
N GLY A 76 14.00 3.94 -8.81
CA GLY A 76 14.23 3.26 -7.55
C GLY A 76 14.02 1.74 -7.63
N PRO A 77 14.12 1.04 -6.49
CA PRO A 77 13.94 -0.41 -6.41
C PRO A 77 12.53 -0.86 -6.81
N ASN A 78 12.44 -2.01 -7.47
CA ASN A 78 11.20 -2.53 -8.07
C ASN A 78 10.47 -1.43 -8.87
N SER A 79 11.14 -0.73 -9.76
CA SER A 79 10.43 0.09 -10.73
C SER A 79 10.05 -0.79 -11.91
N GLN A 80 8.82 -0.70 -12.42
CA GLN A 80 8.45 -1.20 -13.75
C GLN A 80 7.94 -0.01 -14.53
N ILE A 81 8.60 0.23 -15.65
CA ILE A 81 8.39 1.39 -16.49
C ILE A 81 7.95 0.85 -17.84
N ASN A 82 6.63 0.77 -18.03
CA ASN A 82 6.04 0.23 -19.26
C ASN A 82 6.34 1.09 -20.50
N ASP A 83 6.71 2.35 -20.31
CA ASP A 83 6.94 3.31 -21.39
C ASP A 83 7.93 4.35 -20.86
N LEU A 84 9.17 4.26 -21.36
CA LEU A 84 10.28 5.14 -21.01
C LEU A 84 10.19 6.51 -21.70
N ASP A 85 9.40 6.66 -22.76
CA ASP A 85 9.16 7.94 -23.44
C ASP A 85 8.45 8.94 -22.53
N LYS A 86 7.57 8.45 -21.63
CA LYS A 86 6.94 9.28 -20.57
C LYS A 86 7.95 9.97 -19.65
N TYR A 87 9.18 9.46 -19.58
CA TYR A 87 10.27 9.99 -18.76
C TYR A 87 11.32 10.72 -19.60
N GLY A 88 11.06 10.89 -20.90
CA GLY A 88 11.94 11.56 -21.83
C GLY A 88 13.22 10.80 -22.11
N VAL A 89 13.28 9.49 -21.85
CA VAL A 89 14.44 8.61 -22.06
C VAL A 89 14.17 7.37 -22.93
N GLY A 90 12.93 7.11 -23.35
CA GLY A 90 12.57 5.99 -24.23
C GLY A 90 13.24 6.05 -25.59
N GLY A 91 13.45 4.86 -26.19
CA GLY A 91 14.13 4.67 -27.47
C GLY A 91 15.54 5.27 -27.57
N ASN A 92 16.15 5.68 -26.45
CA ASN A 92 17.40 6.43 -26.46
C ASN A 92 18.23 6.18 -25.19
N ILE A 93 18.27 4.97 -24.63
CA ILE A 93 19.14 4.70 -23.47
C ILE A 93 20.43 4.07 -23.99
N SER A 94 21.57 4.72 -23.78
CA SER A 94 22.88 4.19 -24.18
C SER A 94 23.74 3.73 -23.00
N SER A 95 23.54 4.27 -21.80
CA SER A 95 24.36 3.89 -20.63
C SER A 95 23.59 3.95 -19.31
N PHE A 96 24.05 3.22 -18.29
CA PHE A 96 23.40 3.24 -16.98
C PHE A 96 24.35 2.97 -15.81
N LYS A 97 23.99 3.50 -14.64
CA LYS A 97 24.58 3.15 -13.35
C LYS A 97 23.52 2.54 -12.45
N LEU A 98 23.85 1.41 -11.88
CA LEU A 98 23.03 0.64 -10.96
C LEU A 98 23.75 0.55 -9.62
N TYR A 99 23.04 0.87 -8.54
CA TYR A 99 23.55 0.81 -7.17
C TYR A 99 22.63 -0.05 -6.32
N ASP A 100 23.19 -0.78 -5.36
CA ASP A 100 22.44 -1.59 -4.40
C ASP A 100 21.94 -0.81 -3.18
N THR A 101 22.32 0.46 -3.10
CA THR A 101 22.03 1.40 -2.03
C THR A 101 21.78 2.78 -2.63
N ARG A 102 20.82 3.53 -2.06
CA ARG A 102 20.42 4.84 -2.61
C ARG A 102 21.57 5.83 -2.54
N PRO A 103 22.07 6.37 -3.67
CA PRO A 103 22.99 7.49 -3.63
C PRO A 103 22.33 8.72 -3.01
N SER A 104 23.06 9.50 -2.20
CA SER A 104 22.51 10.67 -1.49
C SER A 104 21.95 11.77 -2.41
N TRP A 105 22.40 11.79 -3.66
CA TRP A 105 22.00 12.73 -4.72
C TRP A 105 20.87 12.19 -5.63
N PHE A 106 20.36 10.99 -5.37
CA PHE A 106 19.40 10.31 -6.23
C PHE A 106 17.99 10.93 -6.13
N VAL A 107 17.44 11.35 -7.27
CA VAL A 107 16.09 11.92 -7.39
C VAL A 107 15.25 11.01 -8.29
N ASP A 108 14.22 10.38 -7.72
CA ASP A 108 13.38 9.43 -8.46
C ASP A 108 12.58 10.14 -9.55
N SER A 109 12.58 9.55 -10.75
CA SER A 109 11.87 10.08 -11.92
C SER A 109 10.45 9.51 -12.03
N ALA A 110 10.11 8.46 -11.26
CA ALA A 110 8.86 7.72 -11.41
C ALA A 110 7.69 8.25 -10.55
N LYS A 111 6.49 8.31 -11.17
CA LYS A 111 5.23 8.01 -10.47
C LYS A 111 5.14 6.48 -10.42
N GLY A 112 5.59 5.85 -9.35
CA GLY A 112 5.58 4.40 -9.23
C GLY A 112 4.16 3.83 -9.37
N ASN A 113 3.90 3.10 -10.46
CA ASN A 113 2.90 2.04 -10.41
C ASN A 113 3.53 0.87 -9.62
N PRO A 114 2.76 0.19 -8.75
CA PRO A 114 3.27 -0.90 -7.95
C PRO A 114 3.71 -2.05 -8.85
N THR A 115 4.99 -2.37 -8.79
CA THR A 115 5.55 -3.61 -9.34
C THR A 115 5.19 -4.80 -8.47
N THR A 116 4.24 -5.52 -9.01
CA THR A 116 4.26 -6.95 -9.26
C THR A 116 5.67 -7.54 -9.45
N ILE A 117 6.13 -8.36 -8.50
CA ILE A 117 7.33 -9.20 -8.65
C ILE A 117 6.89 -10.55 -9.21
N GLU A 118 7.42 -10.99 -10.34
CA GLU A 118 7.19 -12.34 -10.85
C GLU A 118 7.94 -13.38 -10.01
N THR A 119 7.22 -14.38 -9.51
CA THR A 119 7.75 -15.70 -9.18
C THR A 119 7.45 -16.66 -10.34
N ASP A 120 8.01 -17.87 -10.31
CA ASP A 120 7.65 -18.94 -11.27
C ASP A 120 6.14 -19.26 -11.29
N ASP A 121 5.37 -18.78 -10.28
CA ASP A 121 3.92 -18.94 -10.11
C ASP A 121 3.12 -17.63 -10.34
N GLY A 122 3.76 -16.55 -10.78
CA GLY A 122 3.11 -15.31 -11.21
C GLY A 122 3.39 -14.07 -10.36
N ILE A 123 2.54 -13.07 -10.56
CA ILE A 123 2.69 -11.69 -10.11
C ILE A 123 2.43 -11.52 -8.59
N VAL A 124 3.41 -11.01 -7.85
CA VAL A 124 3.34 -10.67 -6.42
C VAL A 124 3.50 -9.16 -6.25
N ASN A 125 2.42 -8.39 -6.30
CA ASN A 125 2.45 -7.02 -5.79
C ASN A 125 2.25 -7.02 -4.27
N ALA A 126 2.42 -5.87 -3.66
CA ALA A 126 2.37 -5.78 -2.21
C ALA A 126 0.98 -5.87 -1.59
N GLN A 127 -0.08 -5.57 -2.34
CA GLN A 127 -1.43 -5.89 -1.92
C GLN A 127 -1.61 -7.41 -1.89
N THR A 128 -1.04 -8.13 -2.85
CA THR A 128 -0.91 -9.60 -2.83
C THR A 128 -0.12 -10.07 -1.60
N VAL A 129 1.01 -9.45 -1.26
CA VAL A 129 1.81 -9.81 -0.07
C VAL A 129 1.05 -9.59 1.24
N ASN A 130 0.40 -8.43 1.42
CA ASN A 130 -0.38 -8.18 2.64
C ASN A 130 -1.61 -9.10 2.73
N ASN A 131 -2.29 -9.36 1.61
CA ASN A 131 -3.40 -10.31 1.57
C ASN A 131 -2.94 -11.72 1.92
N TYR A 132 -1.86 -12.19 1.29
CA TYR A 132 -1.25 -13.49 1.57
C TYR A 132 -0.83 -13.60 3.03
N PHE A 133 -0.10 -12.63 3.57
CA PHE A 133 0.37 -12.71 4.94
C PHE A 133 -0.75 -12.58 5.97
N ARG A 134 -1.81 -11.81 5.67
CA ARG A 134 -3.04 -11.80 6.50
C ARG A 134 -3.63 -13.20 6.58
N THR A 135 -3.72 -13.92 5.47
CA THR A 135 -4.15 -15.33 5.43
C THR A 135 -3.21 -16.24 6.23
N VAL A 136 -1.89 -16.06 6.11
CA VAL A 136 -0.90 -16.83 6.87
C VAL A 136 -1.05 -16.61 8.38
N VAL A 137 -1.16 -15.36 8.84
CA VAL A 137 -1.36 -15.02 10.25
C VAL A 137 -2.67 -15.63 10.75
N ALA A 138 -3.75 -15.53 9.98
CA ALA A 138 -5.02 -16.16 10.31
C ALA A 138 -4.90 -17.69 10.44
N ALA A 139 -4.24 -18.34 9.48
CA ALA A 139 -4.02 -19.78 9.50
C ALA A 139 -3.17 -20.24 10.69
N ALA A 140 -2.21 -19.43 11.13
CA ALA A 140 -1.38 -19.73 12.30
C ALA A 140 -2.21 -19.91 13.58
N PHE A 141 -3.32 -19.17 13.76
CA PHE A 141 -4.15 -19.31 14.96
C PHE A 141 -4.81 -20.69 15.08
N ASN A 142 -5.17 -21.30 13.94
CA ASN A 142 -5.77 -22.64 13.92
C ASN A 142 -4.78 -23.74 14.34
N LEU A 143 -3.49 -23.43 14.35
CA LEU A 143 -2.40 -24.37 14.64
C LEU A 143 -1.71 -24.09 15.99
N ILE A 144 -2.21 -23.14 16.79
CA ILE A 144 -1.70 -22.86 18.13
C ILE A 144 -1.73 -24.10 19.07
N PRO A 145 -2.70 -25.03 18.97
CA PRO A 145 -2.65 -26.24 19.80
C PRO A 145 -1.51 -27.20 19.46
N GLU A 146 -0.82 -27.04 18.33
CA GLU A 146 0.24 -27.95 17.87
C GLU A 146 1.62 -27.35 18.11
N VAL A 147 2.54 -28.13 18.71
CA VAL A 147 3.93 -27.71 18.96
C VAL A 147 4.60 -27.31 17.63
N GLY A 148 4.90 -26.02 17.50
CA GLY A 148 5.52 -25.44 16.32
C GLY A 148 4.62 -25.26 15.10
N GLY A 149 3.33 -25.57 15.19
CA GLY A 149 2.39 -25.44 14.06
C GLY A 149 2.22 -24.00 13.61
N ALA A 150 1.87 -23.09 14.54
CA ALA A 150 1.70 -21.67 14.26
C ALA A 150 2.98 -21.01 13.72
N ILE A 151 4.14 -21.31 14.32
CA ILE A 151 5.44 -20.79 13.87
C ILE A 151 5.78 -21.36 12.49
N GLY A 152 5.55 -22.65 12.23
CA GLY A 152 5.72 -23.29 10.93
C GLY A 152 4.95 -22.58 9.81
N THR A 153 3.68 -22.27 10.05
CA THR A 153 2.86 -21.53 9.09
C THR A 153 3.38 -20.12 8.84
N LEU A 154 3.74 -19.38 9.89
CA LEU A 154 4.32 -18.05 9.74
C LEU A 154 5.62 -18.06 8.95
N ILE A 155 6.50 -19.04 9.18
CA ILE A 155 7.74 -19.17 8.41
C ILE A 155 7.43 -19.43 6.94
N GLY A 156 6.50 -20.34 6.63
CA GLY A 156 6.08 -20.60 5.26
C GLY A 156 5.57 -19.35 4.54
N GLY A 157 4.92 -18.43 5.27
CA GLY A 157 4.48 -17.16 4.71
C GLY A 157 5.53 -16.06 4.65
N LEU A 158 6.43 -15.99 5.64
CA LEU A 158 7.52 -15.00 5.67
C LEU A 158 8.65 -15.36 4.70
N TRP A 159 8.83 -16.65 4.41
CA TRP A 159 9.88 -17.19 3.55
C TRP A 159 9.33 -18.32 2.66
N PRO A 160 8.43 -17.99 1.71
CA PRO A 160 7.82 -18.98 0.82
C PRO A 160 8.84 -19.66 -0.10
N ASP A 161 9.93 -18.98 -0.44
CA ASP A 161 11.06 -19.55 -1.18
C ASP A 161 12.35 -19.52 -0.35
N ALA A 162 12.84 -20.71 0.00
CA ALA A 162 14.08 -20.89 0.76
C ALA A 162 15.35 -20.47 0.00
N LYS A 163 15.28 -20.31 -1.33
CA LYS A 163 16.37 -19.79 -2.17
C LYS A 163 16.36 -18.26 -2.22
N ASN A 164 15.17 -17.64 -2.16
CA ASN A 164 14.97 -16.20 -2.23
C ASN A 164 14.49 -15.62 -0.88
N ARG A 165 15.27 -15.87 0.18
CA ARG A 165 14.86 -15.60 1.58
C ARG A 165 14.58 -14.13 1.89
N ASP A 166 15.17 -13.22 1.13
CA ASP A 166 14.99 -11.78 1.33
C ASP A 166 13.74 -11.26 0.58
N GLN A 167 13.14 -12.06 -0.30
CA GLN A 167 12.15 -11.58 -1.26
C GLN A 167 10.91 -11.02 -0.57
N THR A 168 10.24 -11.77 0.30
CA THR A 168 9.04 -11.29 1.01
C THR A 168 9.31 -10.04 1.85
N TRP A 169 10.44 -10.02 2.56
CA TRP A 169 10.86 -8.89 3.39
C TRP A 169 11.20 -7.65 2.54
N ALA A 170 11.83 -7.87 1.39
CA ALA A 170 12.07 -6.85 0.41
C ALA A 170 10.75 -6.39 -0.25
N CYS A 171 9.76 -7.25 -0.47
CA CYS A 171 8.44 -6.85 -0.94
C CYS A 171 7.74 -5.92 0.06
N TYR A 172 7.78 -6.25 1.36
CA TYR A 172 7.28 -5.37 2.41
C TYR A 172 7.98 -4.03 2.43
N GLN A 173 9.31 -4.05 2.39
CA GLN A 173 10.11 -2.84 2.37
C GLN A 173 9.83 -2.01 1.12
N ASN A 174 9.74 -2.62 -0.06
CA ASN A 174 9.57 -1.92 -1.32
C ASN A 174 8.16 -1.37 -1.48
N TYR A 175 7.13 -2.14 -1.11
CA TYR A 175 5.77 -1.63 -1.04
C TYR A 175 5.68 -0.36 -0.22
N LEU A 176 6.23 -0.43 0.99
CA LEU A 176 6.10 0.62 1.96
C LEU A 176 7.06 1.75 1.61
N ASN A 177 8.23 1.51 1.02
CA ASN A 177 9.06 2.58 0.49
C ASN A 177 8.41 3.30 -0.70
N GLN A 178 7.71 2.58 -1.58
CA GLN A 178 6.97 3.17 -2.70
C GLN A 178 5.79 4.01 -2.19
N ALA A 179 5.07 3.53 -1.17
CA ALA A 179 3.96 4.26 -0.57
C ALA A 179 4.43 5.44 0.31
N ILE A 180 5.42 5.21 1.18
CA ILE A 180 5.96 6.13 2.19
C ILE A 180 6.91 7.15 1.56
N ALA A 181 7.41 6.89 0.35
CA ALA A 181 7.85 7.91 -0.60
C ALA A 181 8.68 9.04 0.05
N GLY A 182 9.92 8.71 0.44
CA GLY A 182 10.91 9.71 0.88
C GLY A 182 10.74 10.26 2.30
N VAL A 183 9.87 9.69 3.13
CA VAL A 183 9.66 10.17 4.50
C VAL A 183 10.78 9.73 5.46
N TYR A 184 11.39 8.54 5.33
CA TYR A 184 12.58 8.16 6.13
C TYR A 184 13.55 7.21 5.42
N TRP A 185 14.80 7.28 5.87
CA TRP A 185 15.99 6.58 5.37
C TRP A 185 15.88 5.05 5.46
N GLN A 186 16.40 4.37 4.43
CA GLN A 186 16.67 2.93 4.46
C GLN A 186 17.46 2.59 5.73
N LEU A 187 16.99 1.60 6.49
CA LEU A 187 17.88 0.87 7.41
C LEU A 187 19.05 0.34 6.60
N THR A 188 20.27 0.42 7.15
CA THR A 188 21.47 -0.14 6.51
C THR A 188 21.20 -1.59 6.13
N TYR A 189 21.03 -1.82 4.83
CA TYR A 189 20.48 -3.04 4.25
C TYR A 189 21.33 -4.28 4.61
N GLU A 190 22.63 -4.07 4.80
CA GLU A 190 23.58 -5.10 5.23
C GLU A 190 23.23 -5.67 6.63
N SER A 191 22.96 -4.81 7.61
CA SER A 191 22.61 -5.25 8.97
C SER A 191 21.23 -5.92 9.03
N LEU A 192 20.29 -5.47 8.17
CA LEU A 192 18.97 -6.09 8.05
C LEU A 192 19.09 -7.51 7.50
N ASN A 193 19.86 -7.71 6.43
CA ASN A 193 20.01 -9.03 5.81
C ASN A 193 20.60 -10.06 6.79
N ASP A 194 21.67 -9.71 7.51
CA ASP A 194 22.29 -10.63 8.47
C ASP A 194 21.34 -11.04 9.60
N ILE A 195 20.52 -10.11 10.08
CA ILE A 195 19.49 -10.38 11.11
C ILE A 195 18.37 -11.24 10.54
N LEU A 196 17.83 -10.91 9.36
CA LEU A 196 16.76 -11.67 8.72
C LEU A 196 17.21 -13.10 8.38
N LYS A 197 18.44 -13.26 7.89
CA LYS A 197 19.05 -14.57 7.63
C LYS A 197 19.24 -15.37 8.92
N SER A 198 19.67 -14.72 10.00
CA SER A 198 19.81 -15.36 11.31
C SER A 198 18.44 -15.83 11.84
N LEU A 199 17.42 -14.97 11.75
CA LEU A 199 16.05 -15.29 12.13
C LEU A 199 15.51 -16.46 11.31
N TYR A 200 15.65 -16.42 9.99
CA TYR A 200 15.25 -17.52 9.10
C TYR A 200 15.93 -18.83 9.51
N ASN A 201 17.26 -18.84 9.68
CA ASN A 201 17.97 -20.08 9.98
C ASN A 201 17.55 -20.67 11.34
N ALA A 202 17.33 -19.83 12.36
CA ALA A 202 16.84 -20.28 13.66
C ALA A 202 15.41 -20.83 13.56
N ALA A 203 14.55 -20.13 12.83
CA ALA A 203 13.14 -20.49 12.68
C ALA A 203 12.98 -21.78 11.86
N ASP A 204 13.65 -21.85 10.70
CA ASP A 204 13.71 -23.04 9.83
C ASP A 204 14.30 -24.24 10.55
N GLY A 205 15.37 -24.03 11.32
CA GLY A 205 15.97 -25.06 12.17
C GLY A 205 14.99 -25.61 13.20
N TYR A 206 14.25 -24.74 13.89
CA TYR A 206 13.20 -25.17 14.81
C TYR A 206 12.08 -25.96 14.12
N VAL A 207 11.58 -25.48 12.98
CA VAL A 207 10.45 -26.12 12.28
C VAL A 207 10.83 -27.47 11.67
N LYS A 208 12.03 -27.60 11.11
CA LYS A 208 12.53 -28.85 10.54
C LYS A 208 12.91 -29.90 11.57
N THR A 209 13.21 -29.51 12.81
CA THR A 209 13.47 -30.49 13.87
C THR A 209 12.19 -31.29 14.18
N PRO A 210 12.20 -32.63 14.07
CA PRO A 210 11.04 -33.45 14.39
C PRO A 210 10.69 -33.42 15.88
N ASN A 211 9.40 -33.48 16.20
CA ASN A 211 8.93 -33.54 17.60
C ASN A 211 9.39 -34.82 18.34
N SER A 212 9.80 -35.86 17.60
CA SER A 212 10.39 -37.07 18.18
C SER A 212 11.79 -36.84 18.77
N ASP A 213 12.51 -35.82 18.33
CA ASP A 213 13.80 -35.40 18.89
C ASP A 213 13.59 -34.24 19.87
N HIS A 214 13.00 -34.59 21.02
CA HIS A 214 12.51 -33.63 22.01
C HIS A 214 13.57 -32.63 22.48
N GLU A 215 14.76 -33.11 22.84
CA GLU A 215 15.85 -32.26 23.36
C GLU A 215 16.37 -31.31 22.28
N PHE A 216 16.54 -31.79 21.04
CA PHE A 216 16.96 -30.92 19.95
C PHE A 216 15.87 -29.93 19.55
N LYS A 217 14.58 -30.33 19.57
CA LYS A 217 13.44 -29.44 19.31
C LYS A 217 13.39 -28.31 20.31
N LYS A 218 13.55 -28.63 21.60
CA LYS A 218 13.64 -27.66 22.68
C LYS A 218 14.80 -26.70 22.48
N GLN A 219 16.01 -27.19 22.20
CA GLN A 219 17.15 -26.31 22.01
C GLN A 219 16.97 -25.37 20.81
N SER A 220 16.44 -25.88 19.69
CA SER A 220 16.12 -25.05 18.52
C SER A 220 15.05 -24.00 18.83
N PHE A 221 14.03 -24.35 19.62
CA PHE A 221 13.01 -23.39 20.07
C PHE A 221 13.61 -22.28 20.93
N LEU A 222 14.39 -22.63 21.96
CA LEU A 222 15.03 -21.66 22.85
C LEU A 222 15.96 -20.72 22.07
N ASN A 223 16.72 -21.25 21.10
CA ASN A 223 17.55 -20.43 20.22
C ASN A 223 16.73 -19.42 19.40
N LEU A 224 15.59 -19.84 18.84
CA LEU A 224 14.67 -18.95 18.12
C LEU A 224 14.06 -17.91 19.06
N TYR A 225 13.55 -18.34 20.20
CA TYR A 225 12.93 -17.50 21.21
C TYR A 225 13.88 -16.40 21.69
N ASP A 226 15.12 -16.77 22.02
CA ASP A 226 16.15 -15.82 22.46
C ASP A 226 16.53 -14.86 21.32
N LEU A 227 16.70 -15.36 20.09
CA LEU A 227 17.06 -14.51 18.95
C LEU A 227 15.98 -13.47 18.63
N VAL A 228 14.71 -13.89 18.60
CA VAL A 228 13.58 -12.99 18.32
C VAL A 228 13.48 -11.89 19.39
N ASN A 229 13.63 -12.24 20.67
CA ASN A 229 13.59 -11.26 21.76
C ASN A 229 14.83 -10.33 21.76
N ASN A 230 16.03 -10.87 21.52
CA ASN A 230 17.27 -10.08 21.51
C ASN A 230 17.36 -9.12 20.31
N THR A 231 16.63 -9.40 19.23
CA THR A 231 16.60 -8.54 18.03
C THR A 231 15.46 -7.52 18.05
N GLU A 232 14.66 -7.44 19.13
CA GLU A 232 13.51 -6.53 19.20
C GLU A 232 13.86 -5.07 18.94
N SER A 233 14.92 -4.56 19.55
CA SER A 233 15.37 -3.17 19.37
C SER A 233 15.75 -2.81 17.93
N PHE A 234 15.96 -3.82 17.07
CA PHE A 234 16.17 -3.61 15.65
C PHE A 234 14.85 -3.42 14.88
N PHE A 235 13.76 -4.04 15.31
CA PHE A 235 12.46 -3.97 14.63
C PHE A 235 11.45 -3.05 15.32
N VAL A 236 11.75 -2.65 16.55
CA VAL A 236 10.88 -1.85 17.41
C VAL A 236 11.66 -0.63 17.89
N ASP A 237 11.15 0.55 17.54
CA ASP A 237 11.65 1.84 18.03
C ASP A 237 10.45 2.68 18.45
N GLU A 238 10.18 2.76 19.75
CA GLU A 238 9.05 3.54 20.27
C GLU A 238 9.17 5.04 20.01
N SER A 239 10.41 5.53 19.89
CA SER A 239 10.70 6.94 19.66
C SER A 239 10.51 7.32 18.20
N ALA A 240 10.70 6.38 17.28
CA ALA A 240 10.62 6.56 15.84
C ALA A 240 10.03 5.32 15.11
N PRO A 241 8.79 4.90 15.43
CA PRO A 241 8.21 3.68 14.89
C PRO A 241 8.05 3.71 13.37
N GLU A 242 7.93 4.91 12.79
CA GLU A 242 7.88 5.11 11.34
C GLU A 242 9.12 4.60 10.61
N LYS A 243 10.28 4.50 11.28
CA LYS A 243 11.52 3.98 10.69
C LYS A 243 11.56 2.46 10.62
N ARG A 244 10.72 1.77 11.40
CA ARG A 244 10.64 0.31 11.46
C ARG A 244 9.33 -0.25 10.91
N TYR A 245 8.45 0.64 10.47
CA TYR A 245 7.08 0.32 10.07
C TYR A 245 6.99 -0.89 9.13
N SER A 246 7.85 -0.93 8.10
CA SER A 246 7.80 -1.99 7.09
C SER A 246 8.13 -3.39 7.59
N PHE A 247 8.80 -3.48 8.73
CA PHE A 247 9.19 -4.75 9.32
C PHE A 247 8.42 -5.07 10.59
N LEU A 248 7.66 -4.10 11.13
CA LEU A 248 6.97 -4.24 12.39
C LEU A 248 5.92 -5.35 12.32
N VAL A 249 5.08 -5.38 11.29
CA VAL A 249 4.04 -6.43 11.16
C VAL A 249 4.60 -7.86 11.10
N PRO A 250 5.54 -8.18 10.18
CA PRO A 250 6.08 -9.53 10.10
C PRO A 250 6.89 -9.91 11.36
N TYR A 251 7.69 -8.99 11.92
CA TYR A 251 8.43 -9.24 13.16
C TYR A 251 7.51 -9.46 14.36
N ALA A 252 6.53 -8.57 14.58
CA ALA A 252 5.58 -8.66 15.68
C ALA A 252 4.77 -9.96 15.62
N SER A 253 4.33 -10.37 14.42
CA SER A 253 3.60 -11.64 14.25
C SER A 253 4.46 -12.84 14.64
N LEU A 254 5.74 -12.86 14.25
CA LEU A 254 6.68 -13.91 14.65
C LEU A 254 6.92 -13.92 16.16
N ARG A 255 7.18 -12.75 16.77
CA ARG A 255 7.42 -12.64 18.22
C ARG A 255 6.19 -13.03 19.05
N LEU A 256 5.00 -12.59 18.66
CA LEU A 256 3.77 -12.97 19.35
C LEU A 256 3.52 -14.48 19.25
N ALA A 257 3.84 -15.10 18.11
CA ALA A 257 3.78 -16.55 17.97
C ALA A 257 4.81 -17.27 18.85
N THR A 258 6.05 -16.78 18.95
CA THR A 258 7.06 -17.41 19.83
C THR A 258 6.73 -17.25 21.32
N LEU A 259 6.18 -16.11 21.73
CA LEU A 259 5.68 -15.91 23.10
C LEU A 259 4.48 -16.84 23.40
N ARG A 260 3.54 -16.95 22.47
CA ARG A 260 2.37 -17.83 22.59
C ARG A 260 2.78 -19.31 22.66
N GLU A 261 3.70 -19.74 21.80
CA GLU A 261 4.30 -21.09 21.80
C GLU A 261 4.97 -21.40 23.14
N ASN A 262 5.78 -20.47 23.66
CA ASN A 262 6.49 -20.64 24.94
C ASN A 262 5.53 -20.91 26.09
N LEU A 263 4.41 -20.17 26.14
CA LEU A 263 3.41 -20.33 27.19
C LEU A 263 2.53 -21.57 26.99
N GLN A 264 2.08 -21.82 25.76
CA GLN A 264 1.13 -22.89 25.46
C GLN A 264 1.74 -24.28 25.60
N HIS A 265 3.02 -24.42 25.25
CA HIS A 265 3.77 -25.68 25.24
C HIS A 265 4.90 -25.68 26.27
N TYR A 266 4.70 -24.94 27.36
CA TYR A 266 5.71 -24.78 28.41
C TYR A 266 6.10 -26.14 29.03
N ASP A 267 5.14 -27.03 29.27
CA ASP A 267 5.39 -28.37 29.78
C ASP A 267 6.26 -29.22 28.83
N TYR A 268 6.02 -29.10 27.52
CA TYR A 268 6.82 -29.73 26.49
C TYR A 268 8.27 -29.25 26.58
N TYR A 269 8.55 -27.94 26.66
CA TYR A 269 9.94 -27.44 26.67
C TYR A 269 10.64 -27.57 28.02
N TYR A 270 9.92 -27.44 29.14
CA TYR A 270 10.52 -27.32 30.47
C TYR A 270 10.25 -28.53 31.38
N GLY A 271 9.43 -29.49 30.95
CA GLY A 271 9.14 -30.73 31.68
C GLY A 271 8.10 -30.59 32.80
N SER A 272 7.51 -29.42 32.94
CA SER A 272 6.46 -29.12 33.93
C SER A 272 5.65 -27.91 33.49
N GLU A 273 4.38 -27.85 33.89
CA GLU A 273 3.56 -26.64 33.75
C GLU A 273 4.22 -25.42 34.44
N PRO A 274 4.04 -24.20 33.91
CA PRO A 274 4.51 -22.99 34.56
C PRO A 274 3.72 -22.76 35.84
N SER A 275 4.35 -22.18 36.86
CA SER A 275 3.63 -21.73 38.06
C SER A 275 2.56 -20.69 37.70
N ASP A 276 1.52 -20.56 38.52
CA ASP A 276 0.47 -19.55 38.27
C ASP A 276 1.03 -18.12 38.15
N GLU A 277 2.08 -17.81 38.90
CA GLU A 277 2.76 -16.52 38.83
C GLU A 277 3.49 -16.34 37.50
N LEU A 278 4.25 -17.35 37.05
CA LEU A 278 4.94 -17.31 35.77
C LEU A 278 3.96 -17.27 34.60
N ARG A 279 2.88 -18.06 34.65
CA ARG A 279 1.79 -18.04 33.67
C ARG A 279 1.18 -16.65 33.52
N ARG A 280 0.90 -15.96 34.64
CA ARG A 280 0.41 -14.58 34.63
C ARG A 280 1.42 -13.60 34.02
N MET A 281 2.71 -13.75 34.33
CA MET A 281 3.76 -12.90 33.77
C MET A 281 3.87 -13.06 32.24
N LEU A 282 3.93 -14.30 31.74
CA LEU A 282 4.02 -14.60 30.32
C LEU A 282 2.77 -14.16 29.55
N THR A 283 1.58 -14.35 30.14
CA THR A 283 0.31 -13.86 29.57
C THR A 283 0.32 -12.34 29.47
N LYS A 284 0.75 -11.65 30.52
CA LYS A 284 0.87 -10.20 30.53
C LYS A 284 1.87 -9.70 29.47
N GLU A 285 2.99 -10.39 29.29
CA GLU A 285 3.98 -10.04 28.26
C GLU A 285 3.37 -10.10 26.84
N ILE A 286 2.57 -11.13 26.54
CA ILE A 286 1.83 -11.23 25.26
C ILE A 286 0.87 -10.05 25.11
N GLN A 287 0.04 -9.78 26.12
CA GLN A 287 -0.96 -8.71 26.09
C GLN A 287 -0.34 -7.31 25.97
N ASP A 288 0.74 -7.05 26.70
CA ASP A 288 1.48 -5.79 26.63
C ASP A 288 2.14 -5.63 25.24
N SER A 289 2.67 -6.72 24.66
CA SER A 289 3.27 -6.71 23.32
C SER A 289 2.23 -6.45 22.22
N ILE A 290 1.06 -7.08 22.29
CA ILE A 290 -0.06 -6.81 21.35
C ILE A 290 -0.41 -5.32 21.39
N THR A 291 -0.60 -4.77 22.60
CA THR A 291 -0.95 -3.36 22.81
C THR A 291 0.14 -2.43 22.26
N LEU A 292 1.40 -2.72 22.57
CA LEU A 292 2.55 -1.95 22.10
C LEU A 292 2.59 -1.93 20.57
N TYR A 293 2.56 -3.08 19.91
CA TYR A 293 2.72 -3.16 18.46
C TYR A 293 1.56 -2.51 17.71
N GLN A 294 0.32 -2.67 18.18
CA GLN A 294 -0.84 -1.97 17.60
C GLN A 294 -0.70 -0.44 17.74
N LYS A 295 -0.23 0.03 18.91
CA LYS A 295 0.06 1.46 19.11
C LYS A 295 1.15 1.95 18.17
N LEU A 296 2.25 1.21 18.01
CA LEU A 296 3.35 1.60 17.14
C LEU A 296 2.94 1.66 15.66
N LEU A 297 2.09 0.75 15.20
CA LEU A 297 1.50 0.80 13.84
C LEU A 297 0.70 2.09 13.62
N SER A 298 -0.17 2.43 14.58
CA SER A 298 -0.96 3.67 14.53
C SER A 298 -0.08 4.92 14.57
N ASP A 299 0.90 4.97 15.49
CA ASP A 299 1.81 6.10 15.65
C ASP A 299 2.67 6.32 14.40
N ALA A 300 3.25 5.24 13.86
CA ALA A 300 4.02 5.27 12.63
C ALA A 300 3.19 5.77 11.46
N ARG A 301 1.99 5.20 11.25
CA ARG A 301 1.07 5.60 10.19
C ARG A 301 0.73 7.09 10.25
N ASN A 302 0.43 7.61 11.44
CA ASN A 302 0.13 9.03 11.64
C ASN A 302 1.33 9.94 11.38
N ARG A 303 2.53 9.55 11.81
CA ARG A 303 3.76 10.30 11.55
C ARG A 303 4.11 10.32 10.08
N ILE A 304 4.03 9.17 9.40
CA ILE A 304 4.26 9.05 7.95
C ILE A 304 3.34 10.00 7.18
N VAL A 305 2.03 9.93 7.43
CA VAL A 305 1.03 10.78 6.78
C VAL A 305 1.31 12.27 7.04
N ASN A 306 1.63 12.63 8.29
CA ASN A 306 1.91 14.02 8.65
C ASN A 306 3.19 14.55 7.98
N THR A 307 4.26 13.77 7.94
CA THR A 307 5.50 14.17 7.26
C THR A 307 5.26 14.31 5.76
N ARG A 308 4.53 13.39 5.13
CA ARG A 308 4.19 13.48 3.71
C ARG A 308 3.40 14.75 3.39
N LYS A 309 2.42 15.09 4.23
CA LYS A 309 1.62 16.31 4.08
C LYS A 309 2.48 17.58 4.10
N GLN A 310 3.56 17.61 4.89
CA GLN A 310 4.47 18.76 4.98
C GLN A 310 5.36 18.95 3.75
N GLN A 311 5.48 17.95 2.87
CA GLN A 311 6.26 18.04 1.64
C GLN A 311 5.49 18.72 0.49
N ILE A 312 4.18 18.95 0.65
CA ILE A 312 3.35 19.63 -0.34
C ILE A 312 3.22 21.09 0.09
N VAL A 313 3.84 22.00 -0.65
CA VAL A 313 4.02 23.40 -0.26
C VAL A 313 3.53 24.37 -1.34
N ILE A 314 3.26 25.61 -0.96
CA ILE A 314 3.02 26.72 -1.89
C ILE A 314 4.28 27.57 -1.97
N GLU A 315 4.77 27.79 -3.18
CA GLU A 315 5.91 28.65 -3.46
C GLU A 315 5.51 29.83 -4.35
N SER A 316 6.27 30.93 -4.24
CA SER A 316 6.19 32.03 -5.21
C SER A 316 6.84 31.63 -6.53
N ALA A 317 6.21 31.98 -7.65
CA ALA A 317 6.69 31.72 -9.00
C ALA A 317 6.69 32.99 -9.87
N ARG A 318 7.32 32.91 -11.05
CA ARG A 318 7.31 34.01 -12.03
C ARG A 318 6.03 33.99 -12.87
N SER A 319 5.66 35.15 -13.41
CA SER A 319 4.53 35.35 -14.33
C SER A 319 4.48 34.28 -15.45
N PRO A 320 3.30 33.78 -15.86
CA PRO A 320 1.94 34.29 -15.56
C PRO A 320 1.30 33.78 -14.27
N TYR A 321 1.90 32.80 -13.57
CA TYR A 321 1.34 32.24 -12.34
C TYR A 321 2.23 32.61 -11.14
N PRO A 322 1.85 33.63 -10.34
CA PRO A 322 2.70 34.13 -9.25
C PRO A 322 2.85 33.15 -8.08
N TYR A 323 2.04 32.08 -8.06
CA TYR A 323 2.11 31.01 -7.07
C TYR A 323 2.18 29.65 -7.77
N ARG A 324 2.79 28.67 -7.11
CA ARG A 324 2.75 27.26 -7.53
C ARG A 324 2.62 26.35 -6.31
N VAL A 325 1.83 25.29 -6.46
CA VAL A 325 1.84 24.16 -5.53
C VAL A 325 2.95 23.22 -5.98
N VAL A 326 3.87 22.89 -5.09
CA VAL A 326 4.99 21.99 -5.34
C VAL A 326 4.93 20.85 -4.37
N ASP A 327 5.07 19.64 -4.90
CA ASP A 327 5.36 18.46 -4.12
C ASP A 327 6.87 18.22 -4.15
N LEU A 328 7.52 18.46 -3.02
CA LEU A 328 8.97 18.32 -2.89
C LEU A 328 9.44 16.87 -3.04
N TYR A 329 8.53 15.90 -3.02
CA TYR A 329 8.85 14.48 -3.17
C TYR A 329 8.97 14.04 -4.64
N ASN A 330 7.89 14.18 -5.42
CA ASN A 330 7.81 13.66 -6.78
C ASN A 330 8.02 14.75 -7.86
N GLY A 331 8.33 15.97 -7.45
CA GLY A 331 8.52 17.10 -8.35
C GLY A 331 7.24 17.62 -9.00
N TYR A 332 6.06 17.17 -8.57
CA TYR A 332 4.79 17.71 -9.04
C TYR A 332 4.76 19.23 -8.83
N ALA A 333 4.38 19.95 -9.86
CA ALA A 333 4.24 21.39 -9.81
C ALA A 333 2.99 21.83 -10.58
N GLN A 334 2.16 22.64 -9.95
CA GLN A 334 1.00 23.26 -10.59
C GLN A 334 0.96 24.76 -10.31
N GLY A 335 0.90 25.56 -11.37
CA GLY A 335 0.75 27.02 -11.28
C GLY A 335 -0.64 27.44 -10.80
N ALA A 336 -0.70 28.55 -10.08
CA ALA A 336 -1.91 29.17 -9.57
C ALA A 336 -1.88 30.69 -9.80
N SER A 337 -3.03 31.25 -10.19
CA SER A 337 -3.21 32.68 -10.46
C SER A 337 -3.18 33.54 -9.19
N SER A 338 -3.61 32.99 -8.06
CA SER A 338 -3.68 33.66 -6.77
C SER A 338 -3.25 32.73 -5.63
N ARG A 339 -3.03 33.31 -4.44
CA ARG A 339 -2.68 32.53 -3.25
C ARG A 339 -3.85 31.68 -2.77
N ASP A 340 -5.08 32.19 -2.84
CA ASP A 340 -6.30 31.44 -2.53
C ASP A 340 -6.43 30.22 -3.45
N ASP A 341 -6.24 30.40 -4.76
CA ASP A 341 -6.26 29.28 -5.72
C ASP A 341 -5.18 28.25 -5.38
N ALA A 342 -3.95 28.70 -5.06
CA ALA A 342 -2.87 27.82 -4.65
C ALA A 342 -3.23 27.01 -3.39
N THR A 343 -3.94 27.61 -2.42
CA THR A 343 -4.42 26.92 -1.23
C THR A 343 -5.44 25.82 -1.57
N TYR A 344 -6.42 26.08 -2.42
CA TYR A 344 -7.39 25.05 -2.82
C TYR A 344 -6.73 23.92 -3.62
N ILE A 345 -5.79 24.24 -4.51
CA ILE A 345 -5.00 23.25 -5.26
C ILE A 345 -4.18 22.41 -4.28
N GLN A 346 -3.52 23.05 -3.31
CA GLN A 346 -2.72 22.38 -2.29
C GLN A 346 -3.58 21.44 -1.46
N GLU A 347 -4.73 21.89 -0.95
CA GLU A 347 -5.65 21.07 -0.15
C GLU A 347 -6.17 19.87 -0.94
N MET A 348 -6.64 20.08 -2.17
CA MET A 348 -7.14 19.01 -3.03
C MET A 348 -6.05 17.97 -3.32
N TYR A 349 -4.87 18.43 -3.74
CA TYR A 349 -3.74 17.56 -4.04
C TYR A 349 -3.24 16.82 -2.80
N THR A 350 -3.19 17.52 -1.65
CA THR A 350 -2.85 16.92 -0.36
C THR A 350 -3.84 15.83 0.01
N ASP A 351 -5.15 16.10 -0.03
CA ASP A 351 -6.16 15.09 0.29
C ASP A 351 -6.04 13.88 -0.65
N LYS A 352 -5.79 14.09 -1.95
CA LYS A 352 -5.60 13.01 -2.92
C LYS A 352 -4.40 12.12 -2.55
N VAL A 353 -3.25 12.73 -2.31
CA VAL A 353 -2.01 12.02 -1.97
C VAL A 353 -2.14 11.32 -0.62
N ILE A 354 -2.68 12.01 0.38
CA ILE A 354 -2.78 11.50 1.75
C ILE A 354 -3.84 10.42 1.87
N ASN A 355 -4.98 10.51 1.18
CA ASN A 355 -5.99 9.45 1.19
C ASN A 355 -5.43 8.16 0.61
N GLN A 356 -4.70 8.24 -0.52
CA GLN A 356 -4.06 7.08 -1.13
C GLN A 356 -2.99 6.48 -0.20
N LEU A 357 -2.15 7.32 0.41
CA LEU A 357 -1.11 6.87 1.34
C LEU A 357 -1.72 6.23 2.59
N ALA A 358 -2.67 6.90 3.22
CA ALA A 358 -3.41 6.40 4.37
C ALA A 358 -4.03 5.03 4.09
N PHE A 359 -4.72 4.91 2.96
CA PHE A 359 -5.31 3.65 2.51
C PHE A 359 -4.27 2.53 2.44
N THR A 360 -3.14 2.75 1.77
CA THR A 360 -2.04 1.78 1.68
C THR A 360 -1.51 1.35 3.06
N LEU A 361 -1.31 2.31 3.97
CA LEU A 361 -0.81 2.04 5.32
C LEU A 361 -1.84 1.27 6.15
N ASP A 362 -3.11 1.62 6.04
CA ASP A 362 -4.19 1.04 6.83
C ASP A 362 -4.47 -0.42 6.40
N VAL A 363 -4.28 -0.76 5.11
CA VAL A 363 -4.28 -2.16 4.64
C VAL A 363 -3.19 -2.99 5.32
N HIS A 364 -1.98 -2.43 5.48
CA HIS A 364 -0.89 -3.10 6.19
C HIS A 364 -1.20 -3.25 7.70
N ASN A 365 -1.69 -2.19 8.33
CA ASN A 365 -2.05 -2.18 9.75
C ASN A 365 -3.18 -3.15 10.10
N ALA A 366 -4.06 -3.47 9.16
CA ALA A 366 -5.19 -4.36 9.38
C ALA A 366 -4.77 -5.75 9.86
N ILE A 367 -3.57 -6.23 9.52
CA ILE A 367 -3.02 -7.50 10.02
C ILE A 367 -2.87 -7.46 11.55
N GLY A 368 -2.52 -6.30 12.12
CA GLY A 368 -2.40 -6.11 13.57
C GLY A 368 -3.72 -6.27 14.33
N GLN A 369 -4.88 -6.20 13.66
CA GLN A 369 -6.18 -6.45 14.29
C GLN A 369 -6.35 -7.92 14.69
N LEU A 370 -5.64 -8.84 14.00
CA LEU A 370 -5.69 -10.27 14.29
C LEU A 370 -4.85 -10.67 15.50
N TRP A 371 -3.84 -9.87 15.87
CA TRP A 371 -2.90 -10.21 16.95
C TRP A 371 -3.54 -10.45 18.30
N VAL A 372 -4.75 -9.95 18.50
CA VAL A 372 -5.53 -10.17 19.69
C VAL A 372 -5.77 -11.67 19.97
N TYR A 373 -5.73 -12.52 18.94
CA TYR A 373 -5.91 -13.97 19.07
C TYR A 373 -4.62 -14.72 19.45
N PHE A 374 -3.48 -14.02 19.61
CA PHE A 374 -2.32 -14.58 20.31
C PHE A 374 -2.49 -14.55 21.83
N ASP A 375 -3.41 -13.76 22.37
CA ASP A 375 -3.72 -13.73 23.80
C ASP A 375 -4.24 -15.12 24.26
N PRO A 376 -3.59 -15.78 25.21
CA PRO A 376 -4.01 -17.10 25.69
C PRO A 376 -5.40 -17.11 26.33
N ASP A 377 -5.86 -15.97 26.84
CA ASP A 377 -7.16 -15.84 27.48
C ASP A 377 -8.29 -15.58 26.48
N ARG A 378 -7.97 -15.42 25.19
CA ARG A 378 -8.97 -15.23 24.13
C ARG A 378 -9.25 -16.53 23.39
N ILE A 379 -10.54 -16.79 23.24
CA ILE A 379 -11.04 -17.86 22.38
C ILE A 379 -10.91 -17.39 20.92
N VAL A 380 -10.23 -18.20 20.10
CA VAL A 380 -10.19 -18.02 18.65
C VAL A 380 -11.57 -18.39 18.09
N PRO A 381 -12.32 -17.45 17.49
CA PRO A 381 -13.64 -17.74 16.94
C PRO A 381 -13.52 -18.57 15.65
N ASP A 382 -14.53 -19.40 15.37
CA ASP A 382 -14.69 -20.09 14.10
C ASP A 382 -16.05 -19.69 13.47
N PRO A 383 -16.06 -18.92 12.36
CA PRO A 383 -14.89 -18.41 11.63
C PRO A 383 -14.18 -17.25 12.35
N LEU A 384 -12.90 -17.07 12.03
CA LEU A 384 -12.11 -15.91 12.47
C LEU A 384 -12.72 -14.59 11.98
N PRO A 385 -12.91 -13.58 12.85
CA PRO A 385 -13.39 -12.26 12.43
C PRO A 385 -12.41 -11.60 11.46
N LEU A 386 -12.96 -11.11 10.35
CA LEU A 386 -12.20 -10.43 9.31
C LEU A 386 -11.73 -9.05 9.80
N PRO A 387 -10.48 -8.64 9.50
CA PRO A 387 -10.04 -7.28 9.78
C PRO A 387 -10.90 -6.26 9.02
N THR A 388 -11.22 -5.15 9.68
CA THR A 388 -12.02 -4.09 9.09
C THR A 388 -11.13 -2.94 8.63
N LEU A 389 -11.47 -2.33 7.50
CA LEU A 389 -10.77 -1.18 6.94
C LEU A 389 -11.77 -0.06 6.70
N SER A 390 -11.39 1.16 7.06
CA SER A 390 -12.11 2.39 6.67
C SER A 390 -11.15 3.26 5.86
N TYR A 391 -11.57 3.70 4.69
CA TYR A 391 -10.69 4.41 3.76
C TYR A 391 -11.44 5.42 2.90
N ALA A 392 -10.70 6.37 2.34
CA ALA A 392 -11.24 7.40 1.46
C ALA A 392 -10.61 7.29 0.07
N ILE A 393 -11.41 7.48 -0.97
CA ILE A 393 -10.95 7.59 -2.36
C ILE A 393 -11.40 8.92 -2.95
N GLY A 394 -10.45 9.65 -3.53
CA GLY A 394 -10.62 11.02 -4.02
C GLY A 394 -9.71 12.01 -3.29
N PRO A 395 -9.93 13.32 -3.44
CA PRO A 395 -11.07 13.93 -4.13
C PRO A 395 -11.04 13.77 -5.65
N PHE A 396 -12.22 13.70 -6.24
CA PHE A 396 -12.47 13.90 -7.67
C PHE A 396 -13.08 15.30 -7.87
N GLY A 397 -12.84 15.95 -9.00
CA GLY A 397 -13.23 17.34 -9.23
C GLY A 397 -12.20 18.33 -8.71
N TRP A 398 -12.61 19.59 -8.49
CA TRP A 398 -11.72 20.66 -8.02
C TRP A 398 -12.27 21.37 -6.81
N TYR A 399 -11.40 21.62 -5.84
CA TYR A 399 -11.74 22.44 -4.69
C TYR A 399 -11.91 23.89 -5.13
N GLN A 400 -12.94 24.53 -4.59
CA GLN A 400 -13.35 25.88 -4.95
C GLN A 400 -13.74 26.64 -3.68
N LYS A 401 -13.81 27.98 -3.79
CA LYS A 401 -14.22 28.88 -2.70
C LYS A 401 -15.73 28.80 -2.43
N VAL A 402 -16.18 27.62 -2.04
CA VAL A 402 -17.56 27.26 -1.67
C VAL A 402 -17.54 26.44 -0.37
N GLU A 403 -18.72 26.17 0.18
CA GLU A 403 -18.84 25.43 1.44
C GLU A 403 -18.44 23.96 1.27
N ARG A 404 -17.73 23.44 2.27
CA ARG A 404 -17.40 22.01 2.38
C ARG A 404 -18.59 21.28 2.99
N PHE A 405 -19.02 20.20 2.38
CA PHE A 405 -20.04 19.32 2.95
C PHE A 405 -19.46 18.03 3.51
N VAL A 406 -20.16 17.46 4.49
CA VAL A 406 -19.89 16.17 5.11
C VAL A 406 -21.22 15.45 5.30
N GLN A 407 -21.39 14.31 4.66
CA GLN A 407 -22.54 13.41 4.84
C GLN A 407 -21.99 12.01 5.10
N MET A 408 -21.86 11.62 6.35
CA MET A 408 -21.20 10.36 6.73
C MET A 408 -21.83 9.74 7.96
N THR A 409 -21.54 8.46 8.19
CA THR A 409 -21.92 7.77 9.41
C THR A 409 -20.84 6.80 9.88
N GLU A 410 -20.69 6.68 11.20
CA GLU A 410 -19.81 5.69 11.83
C GLU A 410 -20.55 4.38 12.16
N SER A 411 -21.86 4.45 12.41
CA SER A 411 -22.67 3.34 12.95
C SER A 411 -24.00 3.10 12.23
N GLY A 412 -24.42 4.01 11.35
CA GLY A 412 -25.64 3.91 10.55
C GLY A 412 -25.39 3.34 9.14
N ARG A 413 -26.47 3.14 8.39
CA ARG A 413 -26.42 2.58 7.03
C ARG A 413 -26.84 3.63 6.01
N VAL A 414 -26.12 3.73 4.89
CA VAL A 414 -26.63 4.45 3.70
C VAL A 414 -27.83 3.68 3.16
N THR A 415 -28.97 4.34 3.10
CA THR A 415 -30.27 3.77 2.71
C THR A 415 -30.76 4.30 1.36
N GLU A 416 -30.33 5.49 0.97
CA GLU A 416 -30.61 6.08 -0.34
C GLU A 416 -29.47 7.01 -0.76
N VAL A 417 -29.23 7.09 -2.07
CA VAL A 417 -28.53 8.21 -2.70
C VAL A 417 -29.44 8.87 -3.70
N ALA A 418 -29.65 10.17 -3.54
CA ALA A 418 -30.37 11.02 -4.46
C ALA A 418 -29.39 11.90 -5.26
N LEU A 419 -29.66 12.05 -6.56
CA LEU A 419 -28.93 12.89 -7.49
C LEU A 419 -29.90 13.80 -8.25
N TRP A 420 -29.54 15.07 -8.39
CA TRP A 420 -30.17 16.01 -9.31
C TRP A 420 -29.14 16.37 -10.38
N THR A 421 -29.46 16.05 -11.63
CA THR A 421 -28.46 16.17 -12.70
C THR A 421 -29.06 16.72 -14.00
N GLY A 422 -28.49 17.81 -14.50
CA GLY A 422 -28.63 18.28 -15.88
C GLY A 422 -27.41 17.87 -16.72
N ASP A 423 -26.73 18.87 -17.28
CA ASP A 423 -25.46 18.68 -17.99
C ASP A 423 -24.29 18.39 -17.04
N LEU A 424 -24.45 18.73 -15.76
CA LEU A 424 -23.53 18.47 -14.65
C LEU A 424 -24.29 17.74 -13.52
N VAL A 425 -23.58 17.39 -12.45
CA VAL A 425 -24.21 16.99 -11.19
C VAL A 425 -24.50 18.25 -10.37
N ASP A 426 -25.77 18.65 -10.32
CA ASP A 426 -26.21 19.88 -9.66
C ASP A 426 -26.23 19.71 -8.14
N SER A 427 -26.78 18.59 -7.67
CA SER A 427 -26.76 18.27 -6.24
C SER A 427 -26.83 16.78 -5.94
N LEU A 428 -26.49 16.45 -4.70
CA LEU A 428 -26.63 15.10 -4.15
C LEU A 428 -27.20 15.15 -2.72
N GLU A 429 -27.75 14.03 -2.28
CA GLU A 429 -28.08 13.80 -0.87
C GLU A 429 -27.93 12.31 -0.53
N LEU A 430 -27.27 12.01 0.58
CA LEU A 430 -27.30 10.71 1.23
C LEU A 430 -28.42 10.65 2.26
N TYR A 431 -29.07 9.50 2.34
CA TYR A 431 -29.99 9.18 3.43
C TYR A 431 -29.35 8.11 4.30
N ILE A 432 -29.22 8.41 5.59
CA ILE A 432 -28.62 7.52 6.58
C ILE A 432 -29.73 7.06 7.51
N ASP A 433 -29.93 5.75 7.59
CA ASP A 433 -31.03 5.13 8.34
C ASP A 433 -32.41 5.73 8.02
N GLY A 434 -32.63 6.05 6.73
CA GLY A 434 -33.86 6.68 6.23
C GLY A 434 -33.95 8.19 6.44
N VAL A 435 -32.93 8.83 7.02
CA VAL A 435 -32.90 10.28 7.28
C VAL A 435 -31.97 10.99 6.30
N GLY A 436 -32.55 11.88 5.49
CA GLY A 436 -31.79 12.74 4.57
C GLY A 436 -30.80 13.63 5.31
N GLN A 437 -29.58 13.71 4.82
CA GLN A 437 -28.50 14.52 5.41
C GLN A 437 -28.50 15.98 4.91
N GLY A 438 -29.52 16.37 4.13
CA GLY A 438 -29.64 17.67 3.49
C GLY A 438 -29.05 17.66 2.08
N ARG A 439 -29.77 18.22 1.11
CA ARG A 439 -29.26 18.40 -0.25
C ARG A 439 -28.02 19.30 -0.26
N VAL A 440 -26.96 18.88 -0.95
CA VAL A 440 -25.73 19.68 -1.15
C VAL A 440 -25.54 20.00 -2.62
N GLY A 441 -25.34 21.29 -2.94
CA GLY A 441 -25.38 21.84 -4.29
C GLY A 441 -26.71 22.51 -4.61
N GLY A 442 -26.94 22.81 -5.88
CA GLY A 442 -28.08 23.61 -6.33
C GLY A 442 -29.37 22.84 -6.47
N ASP A 443 -30.45 23.60 -6.64
CA ASP A 443 -31.77 23.03 -6.98
C ASP A 443 -31.76 22.30 -8.33
N GLY A 444 -30.86 22.70 -9.23
CA GLY A 444 -30.76 22.20 -10.60
C GLY A 444 -32.02 22.48 -11.42
N ASP A 445 -31.88 22.45 -12.75
CA ASP A 445 -33.00 22.25 -13.68
C ASP A 445 -33.07 20.81 -14.19
N GLY A 446 -32.18 19.96 -13.67
CA GLY A 446 -31.96 18.58 -14.04
C GLY A 446 -32.99 17.57 -13.51
N GLY A 447 -32.89 16.35 -14.01
CA GLY A 447 -33.73 15.24 -13.57
C GLY A 447 -33.32 14.70 -12.20
N TYR A 448 -34.29 14.44 -11.33
CA TYR A 448 -34.11 13.70 -10.08
C TYR A 448 -33.97 12.20 -10.34
N LYS A 449 -32.97 11.58 -9.72
CA LYS A 449 -32.76 10.12 -9.71
C LYS A 449 -32.38 9.69 -8.31
N ALA A 450 -32.87 8.54 -7.86
CA ALA A 450 -32.51 8.00 -6.56
C ALA A 450 -32.30 6.49 -6.60
N LEU A 451 -31.32 6.02 -5.83
CA LEU A 451 -31.02 4.62 -5.60
C LEU A 451 -31.43 4.27 -4.17
N ASN A 452 -32.60 3.63 -4.04
CA ASN A 452 -33.11 3.14 -2.77
C ASN A 452 -32.51 1.76 -2.46
N LEU A 453 -31.99 1.57 -1.26
CA LEU A 453 -31.37 0.31 -0.82
C LEU A 453 -32.27 -0.45 0.14
N ALA A 454 -32.62 -1.69 -0.23
CA ALA A 454 -33.25 -2.64 0.70
C ALA A 454 -32.34 -2.93 1.91
N GLN A 455 -32.86 -3.61 2.94
CA GLN A 455 -32.18 -3.82 4.23
C GLN A 455 -30.74 -4.38 4.10
N ASP A 456 -30.53 -5.33 3.19
CA ASP A 456 -29.23 -5.99 2.96
C ASP A 456 -28.47 -5.44 1.74
N GLU A 457 -29.02 -4.44 1.06
CA GLU A 457 -28.37 -3.78 -0.06
C GLU A 457 -27.43 -2.66 0.45
N ARG A 458 -26.28 -2.53 -0.22
CA ARG A 458 -25.25 -1.53 0.08
C ARG A 458 -24.67 -0.99 -1.22
N ILE A 459 -24.10 0.21 -1.20
CA ILE A 459 -23.39 0.76 -2.34
C ILE A 459 -21.98 0.19 -2.36
N VAL A 460 -21.60 -0.44 -3.46
CA VAL A 460 -20.31 -1.15 -3.60
C VAL A 460 -19.36 -0.46 -4.57
N ALA A 461 -19.87 0.38 -5.47
CA ALA A 461 -19.04 1.10 -6.44
C ALA A 461 -19.62 2.48 -6.74
N ALA A 462 -18.74 3.38 -7.18
CA ALA A 462 -19.09 4.70 -7.68
C ALA A 462 -18.24 5.06 -8.89
N ASN A 463 -18.81 5.74 -9.88
CA ASN A 463 -18.10 6.08 -11.10
C ASN A 463 -18.59 7.42 -11.65
N GLY A 464 -17.82 8.06 -12.52
CA GLY A 464 -18.21 9.36 -13.06
C GLY A 464 -17.11 10.06 -13.83
N TYR A 465 -17.32 11.35 -14.07
CA TYR A 465 -16.41 12.22 -14.81
C TYR A 465 -16.21 13.54 -14.07
N ALA A 466 -14.99 14.05 -14.06
CA ALA A 466 -14.64 15.28 -13.37
C ALA A 466 -13.66 16.19 -14.15
N THR A 467 -14.17 17.21 -14.84
CA THR A 467 -13.40 18.16 -15.67
C THR A 467 -13.41 19.58 -15.06
N GLY A 468 -12.88 19.76 -13.85
CA GLY A 468 -13.01 21.05 -13.12
C GLY A 468 -14.18 21.11 -12.14
N LEU A 469 -15.18 20.25 -12.35
CA LEU A 469 -16.43 20.07 -11.59
C LEU A 469 -16.79 18.58 -11.65
N ILE A 470 -17.88 18.14 -11.00
CA ILE A 470 -18.42 16.79 -11.22
C ILE A 470 -19.43 16.83 -12.37
N ASN A 471 -19.05 16.31 -13.54
CA ASN A 471 -19.87 16.30 -14.74
C ASN A 471 -20.93 15.21 -14.71
N ALA A 472 -20.54 14.03 -14.23
CA ALA A 472 -21.43 12.90 -14.08
C ALA A 472 -21.02 12.06 -12.87
N LEU A 473 -22.01 11.40 -12.28
CA LEU A 473 -21.85 10.57 -11.10
C LEU A 473 -22.85 9.42 -11.13
N GLY A 474 -22.36 8.23 -10.78
CA GLY A 474 -23.17 7.05 -10.59
C GLY A 474 -22.73 6.23 -9.41
N PHE A 475 -23.67 5.41 -8.96
CA PHE A 475 -23.52 4.50 -7.83
C PHE A 475 -24.10 3.15 -8.21
N THR A 476 -23.43 2.08 -7.80
CA THR A 476 -23.89 0.70 -8.00
C THR A 476 -24.06 0.03 -6.65
N ALA A 477 -25.23 -0.58 -6.44
CA ALA A 477 -25.55 -1.37 -5.26
C ALA A 477 -25.04 -2.82 -5.40
N SER A 478 -24.94 -3.53 -4.27
CA SER A 478 -24.48 -4.92 -4.17
C SER A 478 -25.30 -5.94 -4.99
N ASN A 479 -26.53 -5.57 -5.37
CA ASN A 479 -27.41 -6.38 -6.23
C ASN A 479 -27.29 -6.03 -7.73
N GLY A 480 -26.39 -5.11 -8.10
CA GLY A 480 -26.19 -4.65 -9.47
C GLY A 480 -27.13 -3.51 -9.93
N LYS A 481 -28.12 -3.09 -9.13
CA LYS A 481 -28.88 -1.87 -9.43
C LYS A 481 -27.95 -0.67 -9.40
N SER A 482 -28.11 0.23 -10.35
CA SER A 482 -27.32 1.45 -10.41
C SER A 482 -28.15 2.67 -10.74
N ILE A 483 -27.64 3.82 -10.32
CA ILE A 483 -28.06 5.13 -10.81
C ILE A 483 -26.87 5.81 -11.46
N TYR A 484 -27.14 6.63 -12.47
CA TYR A 484 -26.13 7.45 -13.13
C TYR A 484 -26.81 8.73 -13.64
N GLY A 485 -26.20 9.88 -13.41
CA GLY A 485 -26.70 11.17 -13.85
C GLY A 485 -25.57 12.12 -14.26
N GLY A 486 -25.91 13.16 -15.03
CA GLY A 486 -24.98 14.09 -15.64
C GLY A 486 -24.55 13.68 -17.06
N LYS A 487 -23.65 14.45 -17.68
CA LYS A 487 -23.10 14.16 -19.02
C LYS A 487 -21.64 13.76 -18.98
N ASP A 488 -21.27 12.86 -19.87
CA ASP A 488 -19.87 12.49 -20.11
C ASP A 488 -19.06 13.73 -20.51
N GLY A 489 -17.95 13.97 -19.83
CA GLY A 489 -17.03 15.08 -20.11
C GLY A 489 -16.19 14.88 -21.38
N GLY A 490 -16.25 13.69 -22.00
CA GLY A 490 -15.65 13.38 -23.29
C GLY A 490 -14.17 13.02 -23.25
N TYR A 491 -13.50 13.14 -22.10
CA TYR A 491 -12.09 12.81 -21.93
C TYR A 491 -11.90 11.67 -20.93
N GLU A 492 -11.30 10.56 -21.38
CA GLU A 492 -11.08 9.36 -20.58
C GLU A 492 -10.22 9.63 -19.32
N LYS A 493 -9.25 10.54 -19.40
CA LYS A 493 -8.40 10.94 -18.26
C LYS A 493 -9.17 11.58 -17.09
N ASP A 494 -10.37 12.07 -17.34
CA ASP A 494 -11.22 12.74 -16.35
C ASP A 494 -12.27 11.79 -15.77
N ARG A 495 -12.31 10.54 -16.26
CA ARG A 495 -13.14 9.47 -15.70
C ARG A 495 -12.56 8.99 -14.38
N PHE A 496 -13.44 8.72 -13.43
CA PHE A 496 -13.11 7.94 -12.24
C PHE A 496 -14.00 6.71 -12.14
N ASP A 497 -13.41 5.64 -11.64
CA ASP A 497 -14.08 4.37 -11.43
C ASP A 497 -13.60 3.79 -10.10
N VAL A 498 -14.46 3.87 -9.09
CA VAL A 498 -14.20 3.45 -7.72
C VAL A 498 -14.87 2.12 -7.49
N GLN A 499 -14.06 1.07 -7.50
CA GLN A 499 -14.48 -0.31 -7.32
C GLN A 499 -14.18 -0.79 -5.88
N PRO A 500 -14.83 -1.88 -5.44
CA PRO A 500 -14.44 -2.55 -4.21
C PRO A 500 -12.96 -2.90 -4.21
N LEU A 501 -12.34 -2.82 -3.03
CA LEU A 501 -10.97 -3.24 -2.85
C LEU A 501 -10.81 -4.72 -3.22
N GLU A 502 -9.83 -5.06 -4.04
CA GLU A 502 -9.52 -6.47 -4.35
C GLU A 502 -9.17 -7.25 -3.07
N GLY A 503 -9.82 -8.41 -2.89
CA GLY A 503 -9.69 -9.24 -1.69
C GLY A 503 -10.51 -8.74 -0.49
N SER A 504 -11.36 -7.73 -0.67
CA SER A 504 -12.32 -7.31 0.36
C SER A 504 -13.69 -7.95 0.18
N VAL A 505 -14.40 -8.10 1.30
CA VAL A 505 -15.80 -8.47 1.38
C VAL A 505 -16.55 -7.37 2.15
N ASP A 506 -17.88 -7.42 2.05
CA ASP A 506 -18.77 -6.43 2.67
C ASP A 506 -18.40 -4.95 2.44
N THR A 507 -17.81 -4.64 1.28
CA THR A 507 -17.47 -3.26 0.93
C THR A 507 -18.74 -2.42 0.81
N ARG A 508 -18.76 -1.29 1.51
CA ARG A 508 -19.87 -0.34 1.55
C ARG A 508 -19.41 1.11 1.61
N LEU A 509 -20.12 1.97 0.87
CA LEU A 509 -20.03 3.41 1.07
C LEU A 509 -20.62 3.76 2.45
N VAL A 510 -19.88 4.49 3.28
CA VAL A 510 -20.30 4.99 4.59
C VAL A 510 -20.44 6.50 4.64
N GLY A 511 -19.99 7.20 3.60
CA GLY A 511 -20.16 8.63 3.52
C GLY A 511 -19.53 9.29 2.30
N LEU A 512 -19.83 10.57 2.16
CA LEU A 512 -19.32 11.47 1.15
C LEU A 512 -18.88 12.77 1.82
N THR A 513 -17.76 13.32 1.35
CA THR A 513 -17.35 14.70 1.67
C THR A 513 -16.97 15.41 0.39
N GLY A 514 -17.03 16.73 0.37
CA GLY A 514 -16.62 17.46 -0.82
C GLY A 514 -16.97 18.93 -0.75
N PHE A 515 -17.10 19.53 -1.93
CA PHE A 515 -17.41 20.94 -2.10
C PHE A 515 -18.60 21.06 -3.06
N ALA A 516 -19.60 21.84 -2.66
CA ALA A 516 -20.77 22.14 -3.46
C ALA A 516 -21.21 23.58 -3.16
N GLY A 517 -21.85 24.25 -4.12
CA GLY A 517 -22.30 25.62 -3.92
C GLY A 517 -21.95 26.57 -5.06
N VAL A 518 -22.36 27.82 -4.91
CA VAL A 518 -22.00 28.95 -5.77
C VAL A 518 -20.84 29.72 -5.15
N LYS A 519 -19.81 30.06 -5.93
CA LYS A 519 -18.77 30.98 -5.43
C LYS A 519 -19.36 32.38 -5.24
N PRO A 520 -18.87 33.19 -4.29
CA PRO A 520 -19.31 34.57 -4.16
C PRO A 520 -19.15 35.36 -5.48
N GLY A 521 -20.28 35.84 -6.03
CA GLY A 521 -20.32 36.61 -7.27
C GLY A 521 -20.58 35.79 -8.55
N ASP A 522 -20.57 34.45 -8.48
CA ASP A 522 -20.97 33.60 -9.59
C ASP A 522 -22.52 33.54 -9.70
N PRO A 523 -23.07 33.30 -10.89
CA PRO A 523 -24.51 33.15 -11.06
C PRO A 523 -25.03 31.87 -10.38
N THR A 524 -26.28 31.90 -9.90
CA THR A 524 -26.86 30.81 -9.09
C THR A 524 -27.04 29.49 -9.86
N ASN A 525 -27.03 29.52 -11.19
CA ASN A 525 -27.01 28.31 -12.02
C ASN A 525 -25.66 27.59 -12.02
N TRP A 526 -24.65 28.12 -11.32
CA TRP A 526 -23.37 27.44 -11.06
C TRP A 526 -23.36 26.75 -9.69
N ASP A 527 -24.52 26.67 -9.03
CA ASP A 527 -24.69 25.90 -7.81
C ASP A 527 -24.67 24.41 -8.17
N ASN A 528 -23.48 23.82 -8.11
CA ASN A 528 -23.27 22.43 -8.49
C ASN A 528 -22.21 21.76 -7.63
N LEU A 529 -22.10 20.44 -7.78
CA LEU A 529 -21.09 19.65 -7.11
C LEU A 529 -19.71 19.91 -7.73
N LYS A 530 -18.77 20.43 -6.94
CA LYS A 530 -17.43 20.83 -7.39
C LYS A 530 -16.42 19.70 -7.25
N ALA A 531 -16.46 19.03 -6.10
CA ALA A 531 -15.57 17.93 -5.77
C ALA A 531 -16.24 16.94 -4.82
N ILE A 532 -15.81 15.68 -4.88
CA ILE A 532 -16.33 14.60 -4.07
C ILE A 532 -15.22 13.62 -3.67
N THR A 533 -15.25 13.18 -2.42
CA THR A 533 -14.44 12.10 -1.86
C THR A 533 -15.39 11.05 -1.29
N PHE A 534 -15.15 9.79 -1.66
CA PHE A 534 -15.95 8.66 -1.21
C PHE A 534 -15.31 8.02 0.01
N HIS A 535 -16.09 7.79 1.06
CA HIS A 535 -15.64 7.13 2.29
C HIS A 535 -16.25 5.73 2.34
N TRP A 536 -15.38 4.74 2.46
CA TRP A 536 -15.70 3.33 2.37
C TRP A 536 -15.36 2.62 3.67
N LYS A 537 -16.10 1.54 3.93
CA LYS A 537 -15.76 0.53 4.92
C LYS A 537 -15.82 -0.84 4.28
N CYS A 538 -14.87 -1.71 4.57
CA CYS A 538 -14.88 -3.09 4.12
C CYS A 538 -14.28 -4.03 5.17
N GLU A 539 -14.48 -5.32 4.94
CA GLU A 539 -13.79 -6.41 5.63
C GLU A 539 -12.76 -7.01 4.70
N LEU A 540 -11.59 -7.35 5.21
CA LEU A 540 -10.51 -7.93 4.40
C LEU A 540 -10.56 -9.45 4.49
N SER A 541 -10.78 -10.13 3.36
CA SER A 541 -10.91 -11.59 3.33
C SER A 541 -9.64 -12.28 3.84
N LEU A 542 -9.82 -13.45 4.46
CA LEU A 542 -8.77 -14.37 4.86
C LEU A 542 -8.58 -15.51 3.85
N ASP A 543 -9.40 -15.58 2.79
CA ASP A 543 -9.36 -16.68 1.83
C ASP A 543 -8.04 -16.72 1.04
N GLN A 544 -7.59 -17.95 0.76
CA GLN A 544 -6.45 -18.21 -0.11
C GLN A 544 -6.70 -17.63 -1.50
N VAL A 545 -5.69 -16.94 -2.06
CA VAL A 545 -5.55 -16.87 -3.51
C VAL A 545 -5.58 -18.32 -4.00
N LYS A 546 -6.68 -18.72 -4.66
CA LYS A 546 -6.76 -20.02 -5.33
C LYS A 546 -5.74 -20.02 -6.47
N GLY A 547 -4.53 -20.48 -6.18
CA GLY A 547 -3.45 -20.61 -7.15
C GLY A 547 -2.43 -21.63 -6.66
N GLY A 548 -2.56 -22.87 -7.14
CA GLY A 548 -1.44 -23.80 -7.32
C GLY A 548 -0.81 -24.42 -6.07
N ALA A 549 -1.44 -25.47 -5.52
CA ALA A 549 -0.71 -26.50 -4.78
C ALA A 549 -1.43 -27.85 -4.92
N GLU A 550 -1.47 -28.36 -6.16
CA GLU A 550 -1.44 -29.80 -6.41
C GLU A 550 -0.03 -30.11 -6.92
N GLY A 551 0.78 -30.78 -6.09
CA GLY A 551 2.16 -31.17 -6.39
C GLY A 551 2.82 -31.87 -5.21
#